data_AF-A0A1V5V3X6-F1
#
_entry.id   AF-A0A1V5V3X6-F1
#
_cell.length_a   1.000
_cell.length_b   1.000
_cell.length_c   1.000
_cell.angle_alpha   90.00
_cell.angle_beta   90.00
_cell.angle_gamma   90.00
#
_symmetry.space_group_name_H-M   'P 1'
#
loop_
_entity.id
_entity.type
_entity.pdbx_description
1 polymer ?
#
loop_
_entity_poly.entity_id
_entity_poly.type
_entity_poly.pdbx_seq_one_letter_code
_entity_poly.pdbx_strand_id
1 'polypeptide(L)'
;MFRKMTIAAVVLASAMIFSACSSIEVGSTLNNMKLTSSETPASVAHINADVWGIYLFNLPLFSGSTNQPGRCAVFSDTVRMDKVVSMITKKAANDFEATAVTDMTSNRTTVWIPIFLVLWYNDIQVSGNAIR
;
A
#
# COMPACT_ATOMS: atom_id res chain seq x y z
N MET A 1 -24.41 -24.27 -22.14
CA MET A 1 -24.46 -22.90 -21.60
C MET A 1 -23.82 -22.78 -20.23
N PHE A 2 -24.19 -23.64 -19.26
CA PHE A 2 -23.62 -23.67 -17.91
C PHE A 2 -22.08 -23.62 -17.84
N ARG A 3 -21.37 -24.45 -18.60
CA ARG A 3 -19.89 -24.48 -18.60
C ARG A 3 -19.26 -23.13 -18.99
N LYS A 4 -19.86 -22.37 -19.91
CA LYS A 4 -19.38 -21.03 -20.30
C LYS A 4 -19.66 -20.00 -19.21
N MET A 5 -20.80 -20.10 -18.54
CA MET A 5 -21.16 -19.22 -17.41
C MET A 5 -20.27 -19.48 -16.19
N THR A 6 -19.97 -20.75 -15.88
CA THR A 6 -19.05 -21.10 -14.79
C THR A 6 -17.64 -20.59 -15.06
N ILE A 7 -17.13 -20.73 -16.28
CA ILE A 7 -15.80 -20.19 -16.65
C ILE A 7 -15.78 -18.65 -16.51
N ALA A 8 -16.81 -17.96 -17.01
CA ALA A 8 -16.89 -16.50 -16.89
C ALA A 8 -16.93 -16.05 -15.42
N ALA A 9 -17.69 -16.74 -14.56
CA ALA A 9 -17.75 -16.45 -13.13
C ALA A 9 -16.40 -16.66 -12.43
N VAL A 10 -15.68 -17.74 -12.77
CA VAL A 10 -14.35 -18.01 -12.23
C VAL A 10 -13.34 -16.95 -12.67
N VAL A 11 -13.36 -16.54 -13.95
CA VAL A 11 -12.47 -15.49 -14.46
C VAL A 11 -12.75 -14.16 -13.76
N LEU A 12 -14.02 -13.80 -13.56
CA LEU A 12 -14.39 -12.55 -12.89
C LEU A 12 -13.98 -12.56 -11.40
N ALA A 13 -14.22 -13.67 -10.71
CA ALA A 13 -13.80 -13.86 -9.32
C ALA A 13 -12.27 -13.79 -9.20
N SER A 14 -11.55 -14.39 -10.14
CA SER A 14 -10.08 -14.32 -10.20
C SER A 14 -9.61 -12.88 -10.39
N ALA A 15 -10.22 -12.11 -11.31
CA ALA A 15 -9.86 -10.72 -11.57
C ALA A 15 -10.04 -9.82 -10.34
N MET A 16 -11.06 -10.08 -9.50
CA MET A 16 -11.26 -9.35 -8.25
C MET A 16 -10.21 -9.69 -7.18
N ILE A 17 -9.70 -10.93 -7.16
CA ILE A 17 -8.63 -11.34 -6.23
C ILE A 17 -7.27 -10.75 -6.65
N PHE A 18 -7.08 -10.45 -7.94
CA PHE A 18 -5.84 -9.87 -8.46
C PHE A 18 -5.82 -8.34 -8.53
N SER A 19 -6.79 -7.63 -7.93
CA SER A 19 -6.75 -6.17 -7.83
C SER A 19 -5.77 -5.74 -6.74
N ALA A 20 -4.47 -5.75 -7.07
CA ALA A 20 -3.39 -5.29 -6.22
C ALA A 20 -3.38 -3.77 -6.09
N CYS A 21 -4.40 -3.15 -5.50
CA CYS A 21 -4.46 -1.70 -5.37
C CYS A 21 -3.72 -1.26 -4.10
N SER A 22 -2.95 -0.17 -4.20
CA SER A 22 -2.33 0.47 -3.04
C SER A 22 -3.40 1.17 -2.20
N SER A 23 -3.21 1.25 -0.88
CA SER A 23 -4.08 2.00 0.01
C SER A 23 -3.29 2.92 0.95
N ILE A 24 -3.97 3.96 1.42
CA ILE A 24 -3.49 4.81 2.51
C ILE A 24 -4.65 5.02 3.47
N GLU A 25 -4.42 4.68 4.74
CA GLU A 25 -5.31 4.91 5.85
C GLU A 25 -4.77 6.05 6.70
N VAL A 26 -5.66 6.91 7.18
CA VAL A 26 -5.31 8.07 8.01
C VAL A 26 -6.15 8.02 9.28
N GLY A 27 -5.47 8.04 10.42
CA GLY A 27 -6.07 8.28 11.74
C GLY A 27 -5.79 9.71 12.20
N SER A 28 -6.78 10.60 12.09
CA SER A 28 -6.68 12.00 12.54
C SER A 28 -7.43 12.27 13.85
N THR A 29 -8.26 11.35 14.33
CA THR A 29 -8.97 11.47 15.60
C THR A 29 -8.07 11.03 16.74
N LEU A 30 -7.34 11.99 17.34
CA LEU A 30 -6.31 11.71 18.34
C LEU A 30 -6.79 11.87 19.80
N ASN A 31 -8.05 12.24 20.05
CA ASN A 31 -8.61 12.41 21.40
C ASN A 31 -7.74 13.29 22.33
N ASN A 32 -7.20 14.39 21.81
CA ASN A 32 -6.27 15.30 22.51
C ASN A 32 -4.92 14.67 22.93
N MET A 33 -4.56 13.51 22.38
CA MET A 33 -3.25 12.89 22.60
C MET A 33 -2.23 13.38 21.58
N LYS A 34 -0.97 13.52 22.02
CA LYS A 34 0.17 13.76 21.13
C LYS A 34 0.73 12.41 20.66
N LEU A 35 1.09 12.32 19.37
CA LEU A 35 1.81 11.17 18.79
C LEU A 35 3.33 11.41 18.73
N THR A 36 3.79 12.53 19.30
CA THR A 36 5.21 12.90 19.37
C THR A 36 5.55 13.39 20.76
N SER A 37 6.80 13.17 21.16
CA SER A 37 7.37 13.73 22.40
C SER A 37 7.73 15.21 22.27
N SER A 38 7.72 15.78 21.06
CA SER A 38 8.06 17.18 20.84
C SER A 38 6.95 18.12 21.32
N GLU A 39 7.32 19.23 21.97
CA GLU A 39 6.36 20.28 22.35
C GLU A 39 5.86 21.06 21.13
N THR A 40 6.75 21.22 20.15
CA THR A 40 6.53 21.73 18.80
C THR A 40 7.40 20.88 17.88
N PRO A 41 6.88 20.21 16.84
CA PRO A 41 5.62 20.46 16.14
C PRO A 41 4.43 19.60 16.62
N ALA A 42 3.21 19.91 16.17
CA ALA A 42 1.99 19.22 16.59
C ALA A 42 1.71 17.97 15.74
N SER A 43 1.34 16.86 16.38
CA SER A 43 0.89 15.65 15.67
C SER A 43 -0.43 15.93 14.95
N VAL A 44 -0.42 15.75 13.63
CA VAL A 44 -1.58 16.05 12.78
C VAL A 44 -2.35 14.79 12.38
N ALA A 45 -1.66 13.67 12.15
CA ALA A 45 -2.28 12.39 11.83
C ALA A 45 -1.30 11.22 11.99
N HIS A 46 -1.84 10.02 12.22
CA HIS A 46 -1.15 8.77 11.92
C HIS A 46 -1.51 8.34 10.51
N ILE A 47 -0.53 7.96 9.70
CA ILE A 47 -0.73 7.53 8.32
C ILE A 47 -0.18 6.11 8.19
N ASN A 48 -0.94 5.23 7.57
CA ASN A 48 -0.56 3.86 7.24
C ASN A 48 -0.73 3.64 5.74
N ALA A 49 0.30 3.18 5.07
CA ALA A 49 0.35 2.95 3.64
C ALA A 49 0.59 1.46 3.39
N ASP A 50 -0.20 0.87 2.50
CA ASP A 50 -0.08 -0.52 2.12
C ASP A 50 0.03 -0.64 0.60
N VAL A 51 1.02 -1.38 0.14
CA VAL A 51 1.26 -1.64 -1.27
C VAL A 51 1.66 -3.09 -1.43
N TRP A 52 0.83 -3.85 -2.13
CA TRP A 52 1.12 -5.24 -2.47
C TRP A 52 1.03 -5.48 -3.97
N GLY A 53 1.46 -6.65 -4.40
CA GLY A 53 1.50 -7.03 -5.80
C GLY A 53 1.87 -8.49 -6.05
N ILE A 54 1.50 -8.96 -7.24
CA ILE A 54 1.83 -10.29 -7.75
C ILE A 54 2.91 -10.17 -8.83
N TYR A 55 3.95 -10.96 -8.67
CA TYR A 55 5.13 -10.96 -9.51
C TYR A 55 5.30 -12.30 -10.23
N LEU A 56 5.66 -12.25 -11.51
CA LEU A 56 6.21 -13.39 -12.23
C LEU A 56 7.73 -13.31 -12.11
N PHE A 57 8.31 -14.12 -11.21
CA PHE A 57 9.69 -13.95 -10.75
C PHE A 57 9.96 -12.52 -10.25
N ASN A 58 10.62 -11.67 -11.07
CA ASN A 58 10.90 -10.26 -10.76
C ASN A 58 10.07 -9.26 -11.59
N LEU A 59 9.19 -9.75 -12.49
CA LEU A 59 8.33 -8.90 -13.30
C LEU A 59 7.02 -8.61 -12.53
N PRO A 60 6.71 -7.34 -12.18
CA PRO A 60 5.43 -7.01 -11.57
C PRO A 60 4.30 -7.26 -12.58
N LEU A 61 3.41 -8.21 -12.31
CA LEU A 61 2.21 -8.39 -13.13
C LEU A 61 1.15 -7.37 -12.72
N PHE A 62 0.88 -7.34 -11.41
CA PHE A 62 -0.09 -6.45 -10.77
C PHE A 62 0.54 -5.89 -9.50
N SER A 63 0.42 -4.60 -9.25
CA SER A 63 0.91 -3.98 -8.02
C SER A 63 0.11 -2.73 -7.67
N GLY A 64 0.17 -2.30 -6.41
CA GLY A 64 -0.39 -1.01 -6.03
C GLY A 64 0.35 0.14 -6.70
N SER A 65 -0.38 1.21 -7.05
CA SER A 65 0.23 2.41 -7.62
C SER A 65 0.71 3.35 -6.51
N THR A 66 2.02 3.40 -6.32
CA THR A 66 2.69 4.30 -5.38
C THR A 66 2.58 5.78 -5.78
N ASN A 67 2.26 6.05 -7.05
CA ASN A 67 2.03 7.41 -7.56
C ASN A 67 0.56 7.84 -7.47
N GLN A 68 -0.37 6.89 -7.43
CA GLN A 68 -1.81 7.15 -7.36
C GLN A 68 -2.45 6.21 -6.33
N PRO A 69 -2.41 6.57 -5.03
CA PRO A 69 -3.04 5.79 -3.97
C PRO A 69 -4.50 5.44 -4.31
N GLY A 70 -4.92 4.21 -4.00
CA GLY A 70 -6.22 3.66 -4.38
C GLY A 70 -6.30 3.10 -5.80
N ARG A 71 -5.22 3.17 -6.60
CA ARG A 71 -5.17 2.58 -7.95
C ARG A 71 -4.32 1.32 -7.97
N CYS A 72 -4.65 0.46 -8.92
CA CYS A 72 -3.86 -0.69 -9.30
C CYS A 72 -2.99 -0.31 -10.51
N ALA A 73 -1.76 -0.78 -10.54
CA ALA A 73 -0.82 -0.69 -11.63
C ALA A 73 -0.59 -2.09 -12.23
N VAL A 74 -0.46 -2.14 -13.55
CA VAL A 74 -0.23 -3.39 -14.29
C VAL A 74 1.06 -3.21 -15.07
N PHE A 75 2.07 -4.05 -14.82
CA PHE A 75 3.41 -3.97 -15.41
C PHE A 75 4.21 -2.66 -15.21
N SER A 76 3.69 -1.66 -14.50
CA SER A 76 4.28 -0.31 -14.47
C SER A 76 4.83 0.12 -13.11
N ASP A 77 4.28 -0.38 -12.01
CA ASP A 77 4.75 -0.05 -10.66
C ASP A 77 5.34 -1.29 -9.98
N THR A 78 6.07 -1.04 -8.89
CA THR A 78 6.74 -2.06 -8.11
C THR A 78 6.51 -1.81 -6.64
N VAL A 79 6.22 -2.89 -5.91
CA VAL A 79 6.21 -2.97 -4.46
C VAL A 79 7.64 -2.76 -3.95
N ARG A 80 7.99 -1.49 -3.73
CA ARG A 80 9.33 -1.05 -3.34
C ARG A 80 9.26 -0.09 -2.16
N MET A 81 10.13 -0.31 -1.17
CA MET A 81 10.11 0.44 0.08
C MET A 81 10.27 1.95 -0.14
N ASP A 82 11.21 2.37 -0.99
CA ASP A 82 11.44 3.78 -1.31
C ASP A 82 10.21 4.46 -1.93
N LYS A 83 9.43 3.72 -2.70
CA LYS A 83 8.21 4.21 -3.34
C LYS A 83 7.06 4.33 -2.34
N VAL A 84 6.88 3.34 -1.45
CA VAL A 84 5.87 3.40 -0.37
C VAL A 84 6.18 4.53 0.61
N VAL A 85 7.46 4.71 0.98
CA VAL A 85 7.91 5.84 1.82
C VAL A 85 7.70 7.18 1.11
N SER A 86 7.96 7.27 -0.20
CA SER A 86 7.64 8.49 -0.97
C SER A 86 6.13 8.76 -1.01
N MET A 87 5.32 7.71 -1.10
CA MET A 87 3.86 7.81 -1.14
C MET A 87 3.30 8.35 0.20
N ILE A 88 3.74 7.80 1.34
CA ILE A 88 3.28 8.26 2.67
C ILE A 88 3.76 9.69 2.98
N THR A 89 5.00 10.03 2.63
CA THR A 89 5.54 11.39 2.86
C THR A 89 4.89 12.44 1.98
N LYS A 90 4.56 12.12 0.72
CA LYS A 90 3.76 13.01 -0.15
C LYS A 90 2.36 13.24 0.41
N LYS A 91 1.70 12.19 0.90
CA LYS A 91 0.38 12.31 1.56
C LYS A 91 0.47 13.22 2.79
N ALA A 92 1.48 13.01 3.64
CA ALA A 92 1.71 13.82 4.84
C ALA A 92 1.92 15.31 4.50
N ALA A 93 2.77 15.60 3.51
CA ALA A 93 3.07 16.96 3.10
C ALA A 93 1.88 17.68 2.46
N ASN A 94 1.13 17.00 1.57
CA ASN A 94 0.06 17.64 0.79
C ASN A 94 -1.25 17.79 1.58
N ASP A 95 -1.61 16.79 2.40
CA ASP A 95 -2.93 16.75 3.04
C ASP A 95 -2.91 17.33 4.46
N PHE A 96 -1.73 17.37 5.09
CA PHE A 96 -1.58 17.82 6.49
C PHE A 96 -0.51 18.90 6.69
N GLU A 97 0.10 19.40 5.60
CA GLU A 97 1.21 20.36 5.64
C GLU A 97 2.37 19.90 6.56
N ALA A 98 2.53 18.59 6.72
CA ALA A 98 3.50 18.03 7.65
C ALA A 98 4.92 18.28 7.14
N THR A 99 5.82 18.63 8.07
CA THR A 99 7.25 18.87 7.79
C THR A 99 8.10 17.64 8.12
N ALA A 100 7.57 16.70 8.91
CA ALA A 100 8.21 15.44 9.25
C ALA A 100 7.21 14.30 9.38
N VAL A 101 7.71 13.07 9.16
CA VAL A 101 7.01 11.82 9.52
C VAL A 101 7.92 11.06 10.49
N THR A 102 7.47 10.87 11.73
CA THR A 102 8.25 10.18 12.79
C THR A 102 7.71 8.80 13.10
N ASP A 103 8.48 8.06 13.89
CA ASP A 103 8.13 6.72 14.39
C ASP A 103 7.72 5.77 13.26
N MET A 104 8.42 5.91 12.13
CA MET A 104 8.11 5.15 10.94
C MET A 104 8.41 3.68 11.17
N THR A 105 7.40 2.84 10.98
CA THR A 105 7.57 1.39 11.01
C THR A 105 7.26 0.84 9.64
N SER A 106 8.01 -0.18 9.23
CA SER A 106 7.80 -0.83 7.95
C SER A 106 7.81 -2.33 8.12
N ASN A 107 6.89 -2.99 7.43
CA ASN A 107 6.88 -4.44 7.28
C ASN A 107 7.03 -4.78 5.80
N ARG A 108 7.76 -5.86 5.51
CA ARG A 108 7.88 -6.40 4.16
C ARG A 108 7.63 -7.89 4.20
N THR A 109 6.65 -8.31 3.40
CA THR A 109 6.29 -9.71 3.24
C THR A 109 6.54 -10.14 1.80
N THR A 110 7.24 -11.25 1.62
CA THR A 110 7.44 -11.89 0.32
C THR A 110 7.12 -13.37 0.46
N VAL A 111 6.15 -13.85 -0.32
CA VAL A 111 5.67 -15.24 -0.25
C VAL A 111 5.63 -15.81 -1.66
N TRP A 112 6.22 -16.98 -1.85
CA TRP A 112 6.04 -17.75 -3.09
C TRP A 112 4.67 -18.41 -3.09
N ILE A 113 3.95 -18.35 -4.20
CA ILE A 113 2.61 -18.93 -4.34
C ILE A 113 2.73 -20.33 -4.98
N PRO A 114 2.71 -21.43 -4.19
CA PRO A 114 3.17 -22.73 -4.66
C PRO A 114 2.30 -23.32 -5.78
N ILE A 115 1.00 -23.01 -5.79
CA ILE A 115 0.06 -23.55 -6.79
C ILE A 115 0.34 -23.04 -8.21
N PHE A 116 0.93 -21.85 -8.34
CA PHE A 116 1.24 -21.25 -9.65
C PHE A 116 2.69 -21.43 -10.06
N LEU A 117 3.54 -22.00 -9.19
CA LEU A 117 4.97 -22.32 -9.36
C LEU A 117 5.91 -21.13 -9.66
N VAL A 118 5.45 -20.11 -10.37
CA VAL A 118 6.25 -18.98 -10.87
C VAL A 118 5.77 -17.62 -10.34
N LEU A 119 4.77 -17.61 -9.46
CA LEU A 119 4.21 -16.39 -8.90
C LEU A 119 4.68 -16.13 -7.47
N TRP A 120 5.00 -14.88 -7.19
CA TRP A 120 5.31 -14.36 -5.87
C TRP A 120 4.33 -13.27 -5.47
N TYR A 121 3.92 -13.30 -4.21
CA TYR A 121 3.24 -12.20 -3.53
C TYR A 121 4.29 -11.34 -2.84
N ASN A 122 4.27 -10.04 -3.11
CA ASN A 122 5.09 -9.04 -2.43
C ASN A 122 4.20 -7.99 -1.81
N ASP A 123 4.53 -7.58 -0.61
CA ASP A 123 3.74 -6.66 0.20
C ASP A 123 4.67 -5.82 1.06
N ILE A 124 4.42 -4.51 1.06
CA ILE A 124 5.11 -3.54 1.89
C ILE A 124 4.06 -2.65 2.54
N GLN A 125 4.09 -2.67 3.87
CA GLN A 125 3.33 -1.76 4.71
C GLN A 125 4.28 -0.79 5.38
N VAL A 126 3.94 0.50 5.38
CA VAL A 126 4.68 1.54 6.08
C VAL A 126 3.71 2.41 6.85
N SER A 127 3.94 2.61 8.14
CA SER A 127 3.16 3.54 8.97
C SER A 127 4.06 4.58 9.61
N GLY A 128 3.49 5.72 9.99
CA GLY A 128 4.21 6.78 10.68
C GLY A 128 3.31 7.94 11.11
N ASN A 129 3.86 8.80 11.97
CA ASN A 129 3.16 9.95 12.52
C ASN A 129 3.54 11.22 11.76
N ALA A 130 2.58 11.86 11.10
CA ALA A 130 2.79 13.16 10.46
C ALA A 130 2.81 14.27 11.52
N ILE A 131 3.81 15.16 11.44
CA ILE A 131 3.99 16.28 12.37
C ILE A 131 4.16 17.60 11.60
N ARG A 132 3.49 18.65 12.08
CA ARG A 132 3.54 20.00 11.52
C ARG A 132 3.97 21.06 12.53
#